data_AF-A0A9P9IIJ5-F1
#
_entry.id   AF-A0A9P9IIJ5-F1
#
_cell.length_a   1.000
_cell.length_b   1.000
_cell.length_c   1.000
_cell.angle_alpha   90.00
_cell.angle_beta   90.00
_cell.angle_gamma   90.00
#
_symmetry.space_group_name_H-M   'P 1'
#
loop_
_entity.id
_entity.type
_entity.pdbx_description
1 polymer ?
#
loop_
_entity_poly.entity_id
_entity_poly.type
_entity_poly.pdbx_seq_one_letter_code
_entity_poly.pdbx_strand_id
1 'polypeptide(L)'
;MTTIRLERDASMMVLDSPDFICHTGLPNPQATAPKESEATATDGITHRDVQVTNVFKYVEDMITSNTMERQFVRLVWIRLTTILDRFDEVIKSDRRTRRLDKNQGKRNASIAIKIHQESISAQRSAIKWRRRIARRWTLLTNGSPFLAIALSHRAETLINTKATS
;
A
#
# COMPACT_ATOMS: atom_id res chain seq x y z
N MET A 1 -43.69 34.91 14.87
CA MET A 1 -44.49 35.25 13.67
C MET A 1 -43.51 35.33 12.51
N THR A 2 -43.49 34.52 11.45
CA THR A 2 -44.43 33.54 10.89
C THR A 2 -43.64 32.69 9.88
N THR A 3 -43.88 31.38 9.85
CA THR A 3 -43.30 30.38 8.94
C THR A 3 -44.00 30.38 7.57
N ILE A 4 -43.28 30.26 6.45
CA ILE A 4 -43.78 29.88 5.11
C ILE A 4 -42.58 29.20 4.41
N ARG A 5 -42.44 27.87 4.24
CA ARG A 5 -43.22 26.79 3.59
C ARG A 5 -43.61 27.07 2.14
N LEU A 6 -42.73 26.67 1.22
CA LEU A 6 -43.01 26.51 -0.21
C LEU A 6 -42.97 25.01 -0.52
N GLU A 7 -44.15 24.40 -0.49
CA GLU A 7 -44.45 23.22 -1.30
C GLU A 7 -45.11 23.71 -2.59
N ARG A 8 -44.72 23.12 -3.73
CA ARG A 8 -45.67 22.76 -4.78
C ARG A 8 -45.08 21.72 -5.71
N ASP A 9 -45.85 20.63 -5.80
CA ASP A 9 -45.75 19.51 -6.70
C ASP A 9 -45.80 19.89 -8.18
N ALA A 10 -45.16 19.05 -8.99
CA ALA A 10 -45.66 18.68 -10.31
C ALA A 10 -45.17 17.26 -10.68
N SER A 11 -46.15 16.36 -10.82
CA SER A 11 -46.24 15.15 -11.66
C SER A 11 -44.98 14.63 -12.36
N MET A 12 -44.56 13.39 -12.11
CA MET A 12 -45.13 12.13 -12.67
C MET A 12 -44.74 11.92 -14.15
N MET A 13 -43.69 11.13 -14.36
CA MET A 13 -43.61 10.18 -15.47
C MET A 13 -42.95 8.89 -14.98
N VAL A 14 -43.81 7.88 -14.83
CA VAL A 14 -43.49 6.46 -14.77
C VAL A 14 -43.12 6.04 -16.19
N LEU A 15 -41.98 5.37 -16.36
CA LEU A 15 -41.75 4.52 -17.53
C LEU A 15 -41.47 3.10 -17.02
N ASP A 16 -42.41 2.25 -17.37
CA ASP A 16 -42.43 0.82 -17.14
C ASP A 16 -41.30 0.08 -17.87
N SER A 17 -40.94 -1.05 -17.25
CA SER A 17 -40.10 -2.15 -17.74
C SER A 17 -40.66 -2.76 -19.04
N PRO A 18 -39.89 -3.60 -19.79
CA PRO A 18 -39.78 -5.00 -19.38
C PRO A 18 -38.47 -5.74 -19.73
N ASP A 19 -38.21 -6.79 -18.95
CA ASP A 19 -37.71 -8.12 -19.33
C ASP A 19 -36.39 -8.25 -20.11
N PHE A 20 -35.32 -8.63 -19.39
CA PHE A 20 -34.30 -9.51 -19.96
C PHE A 20 -34.23 -10.83 -19.20
N ILE A 21 -34.62 -11.87 -19.94
CA ILE A 21 -34.91 -13.24 -19.55
C ILE A 21 -33.63 -13.97 -19.14
N CYS A 22 -33.69 -14.65 -17.99
CA CYS A 22 -32.76 -15.70 -17.61
C CYS A 22 -32.97 -16.93 -18.51
N HIS A 23 -32.05 -17.19 -19.44
CA HIS A 23 -31.99 -18.49 -20.11
C HIS A 23 -31.16 -19.47 -19.29
N THR A 24 -31.87 -20.30 -18.53
CA THR A 24 -31.39 -21.61 -18.09
C THR A 24 -31.23 -22.52 -19.30
N GLY A 25 -29.99 -22.86 -19.64
CA GLY A 25 -29.66 -23.83 -20.68
C GLY A 25 -28.48 -24.69 -20.24
N LEU A 26 -28.78 -25.82 -19.58
CA LEU A 26 -27.87 -26.94 -19.38
C LEU A 26 -27.61 -27.63 -20.73
N PRO A 27 -26.36 -28.06 -20.99
CA PRO A 27 -26.14 -29.38 -21.57
C PRO A 27 -25.27 -30.27 -20.67
N ASN A 28 -25.71 -31.52 -20.59
CA ASN A 28 -25.14 -32.68 -19.89
C ASN A 28 -23.76 -33.11 -20.49
N PRO A 29 -22.95 -33.94 -19.79
CA PRO A 29 -21.51 -34.06 -19.94
C PRO A 29 -21.11 -35.17 -20.92
N GLN A 30 -20.09 -34.91 -21.73
CA GLN A 30 -19.05 -35.86 -22.15
C GLN A 30 -18.15 -35.17 -23.18
N ALA A 31 -16.95 -34.75 -22.75
CA ALA A 31 -15.78 -34.60 -23.62
C ALA A 31 -14.54 -34.43 -22.73
N THR A 32 -13.88 -35.57 -22.49
CA THR A 32 -12.43 -35.76 -22.36
C THR A 32 -11.55 -34.54 -22.06
N ALA A 33 -10.95 -34.58 -20.87
CA ALA A 33 -9.86 -33.73 -20.41
C ALA A 33 -8.63 -33.77 -21.34
N PRO A 34 -8.00 -32.61 -21.58
CA PRO A 34 -6.56 -32.51 -21.66
C PRO A 34 -6.00 -32.43 -20.22
N LYS A 35 -5.11 -33.36 -19.89
CA LYS A 35 -4.20 -33.24 -18.75
C LYS A 35 -3.27 -32.07 -19.04
N GLU A 36 -3.45 -30.94 -18.36
CA GLU A 36 -2.45 -29.88 -18.34
C GLU A 36 -2.10 -29.57 -16.89
N SER A 37 -0.96 -30.16 -16.50
CA SER A 37 -0.04 -29.76 -15.44
C SER A 37 -0.61 -28.95 -14.28
N GLU A 38 -0.81 -29.65 -13.16
CA GLU A 38 -0.26 -29.31 -11.84
C GLU A 38 0.44 -27.94 -11.77
N ALA A 39 -0.37 -26.88 -11.66
CA ALA A 39 0.11 -25.56 -11.26
C ALA A 39 0.48 -25.67 -9.79
N THR A 40 1.77 -25.85 -9.57
CA THR A 40 2.40 -25.93 -8.25
C THR A 40 1.93 -24.80 -7.34
N ALA A 41 1.56 -25.22 -6.15
CA ALA A 41 1.04 -24.41 -5.09
C ALA A 41 1.99 -23.27 -4.69
N THR A 42 1.42 -22.06 -4.67
CA THR A 42 1.69 -20.98 -3.71
C THR A 42 3.12 -20.46 -3.62
N ASP A 43 3.46 -19.57 -4.56
CA ASP A 43 4.50 -18.56 -4.34
C ASP A 43 4.04 -17.64 -3.19
N GLY A 44 4.49 -17.93 -1.97
CA GLY A 44 4.41 -17.00 -0.86
C GLY A 44 5.24 -15.75 -1.20
N ILE A 45 4.88 -14.58 -0.66
CA ILE A 45 5.62 -13.35 -0.92
C ILE A 45 7.06 -13.51 -0.41
N THR A 46 7.93 -13.89 -1.33
CA THR A 46 9.33 -14.15 -1.09
C THR A 46 10.10 -12.95 -1.66
N HIS A 47 11.30 -12.66 -1.17
CA HIS A 47 12.21 -11.67 -1.79
C HIS A 47 12.43 -11.91 -3.31
N ARG A 48 12.14 -13.13 -3.77
CA ARG A 48 12.11 -13.56 -5.18
C ARG A 48 11.00 -12.91 -6.01
N ASP A 49 9.97 -12.34 -5.39
CA ASP A 49 8.99 -11.54 -6.09
C ASP A 49 9.65 -10.26 -6.59
N VAL A 50 9.87 -10.22 -7.91
CA VAL A 50 10.50 -9.11 -8.62
C VAL A 50 9.77 -7.79 -8.34
N GLN A 51 8.45 -7.84 -8.15
CA GLN A 51 7.66 -6.63 -7.88
C GLN A 51 7.98 -6.04 -6.51
N VAL A 52 8.09 -6.89 -5.48
CA VAL A 52 8.45 -6.46 -4.13
C VAL A 52 9.85 -5.82 -4.11
N THR A 53 10.79 -6.46 -4.79
CA THR A 53 12.16 -5.95 -4.88
C THR A 53 12.23 -4.63 -5.65
N ASN A 54 11.50 -4.50 -6.76
CA ASN A 54 11.44 -3.25 -7.53
C ASN A 54 10.82 -2.10 -6.74
N VAL A 55 9.76 -2.35 -5.97
CA VAL A 55 9.13 -1.33 -5.12
C VAL A 55 10.10 -0.82 -4.05
N PHE A 56 10.81 -1.71 -3.35
CA PHE A 56 11.78 -1.27 -2.34
C PHE A 56 12.97 -0.51 -2.96
N LYS A 57 13.50 -0.98 -4.11
CA LYS A 57 14.56 -0.27 -4.83
C LYS A 57 14.12 1.12 -5.27
N TYR A 58 12.95 1.22 -5.88
CA TYR A 58 12.40 2.51 -6.33
C TYR A 58 12.24 3.50 -5.17
N VAL A 59 11.71 3.05 -4.03
CA VAL A 59 11.59 3.89 -2.83
C VAL A 59 12.96 4.30 -2.28
N GLU A 60 13.92 3.39 -2.27
CA GLU A 60 15.28 3.67 -1.82
C GLU A 60 15.99 4.69 -2.72
N ASP A 61 15.85 4.54 -4.03
CA ASP A 61 16.41 5.47 -5.02
C ASP A 61 15.81 6.87 -4.83
N MET A 62 14.50 6.99 -4.58
CA MET A 62 13.88 8.27 -4.30
C MET A 62 14.34 8.90 -2.98
N ILE A 63 14.63 8.09 -1.95
CA ILE A 63 15.11 8.59 -0.65
C ILE A 63 16.56 9.08 -0.75
N THR A 64 17.37 8.37 -1.52
CA THR A 64 18.82 8.62 -1.64
C THR A 64 19.14 9.63 -2.74
N SER A 65 18.24 9.82 -3.69
CA SER A 65 18.40 10.80 -4.76
C SER A 65 18.48 12.22 -4.19
N ASN A 66 19.57 12.91 -4.53
CA ASN A 66 19.75 14.32 -4.21
C ASN A 66 18.98 15.24 -5.17
N THR A 67 18.25 14.69 -6.15
CA THR A 67 17.50 15.47 -7.15
C THR A 67 16.09 15.82 -6.70
N MET A 68 15.54 15.11 -5.71
CA MET A 68 14.19 15.40 -5.21
C MET A 68 14.20 16.52 -4.18
N GLU A 69 13.23 17.42 -4.28
CA GLU A 69 13.00 18.41 -3.22
C GLU A 69 12.66 17.72 -1.90
N ARG A 70 13.11 18.31 -0.79
CA ARG A 70 13.00 17.72 0.55
C ARG A 70 11.57 17.38 0.95
N GLN A 71 10.60 18.15 0.47
CA GLN A 71 9.18 17.88 0.69
C GLN A 71 8.70 16.56 0.08
N PHE A 72 9.17 16.21 -1.12
CA PHE A 72 8.82 14.95 -1.74
C PHE A 72 9.50 13.76 -1.05
N VAL A 73 10.74 13.92 -0.57
CA VAL A 73 11.41 12.87 0.21
C VAL A 73 10.62 12.50 1.47
N ARG A 74 9.95 13.47 2.13
CA ARG A 74 9.07 13.21 3.29
C ARG A 74 7.82 12.42 2.90
N LEU A 75 7.23 12.70 1.74
CA LEU A 75 6.12 11.90 1.21
C LEU A 75 6.54 10.46 0.94
N VAL A 76 7.76 10.28 0.42
CA VAL A 76 8.33 8.94 0.20
C VAL A 76 8.50 8.18 1.52
N TRP A 77 8.94 8.85 2.59
CA TRP A 77 9.00 8.24 3.93
C TRP A 77 7.64 7.79 4.45
N ILE A 78 6.58 8.57 4.23
CA ILE A 78 5.22 8.18 4.58
C ILE A 78 4.79 6.97 3.75
N ARG A 79 5.02 7.02 2.44
CA ARG A 79 4.69 5.93 1.52
C ARG A 79 5.40 4.63 1.87
N LEU A 80 6.67 4.71 2.27
CA LEU A 80 7.43 3.57 2.76
C LEU A 80 6.75 2.91 3.96
N THR A 81 6.19 3.71 4.89
CA THR A 81 5.44 3.15 6.04
C THR A 81 4.22 2.37 5.58
N THR A 82 3.42 2.93 4.67
CA THR A 82 2.25 2.23 4.11
C THR A 82 2.64 0.92 3.40
N ILE A 83 3.73 0.92 2.64
CA ILE A 83 4.25 -0.29 1.98
C ILE A 83 4.63 -1.33 3.02
N LEU A 84 5.38 -0.94 4.06
CA LEU A 84 5.81 -1.84 5.12
C LEU A 84 4.64 -2.41 5.92
N ASP A 85 3.59 -1.62 6.17
CA ASP A 85 2.41 -2.08 6.90
C ASP A 85 1.60 -3.10 6.09
N ARG A 86 1.37 -2.83 4.79
CA ARG A 86 0.77 -3.81 3.87
C ARG A 86 1.60 -5.08 3.79
N PHE A 87 2.92 -4.96 3.78
CA PHE A 87 3.81 -6.11 3.75
C PHE A 87 3.74 -6.93 5.04
N ASP A 88 3.68 -6.27 6.20
CA ASP A 88 3.47 -6.93 7.49
C ASP A 88 2.10 -7.64 7.54
N GLU A 89 1.06 -7.10 6.91
CA GLU A 89 -0.26 -7.77 6.75
C GLU A 89 -0.18 -9.01 5.87
N VAL A 90 0.50 -8.95 4.72
CA VAL A 90 0.64 -10.14 3.88
C VAL A 90 1.44 -11.23 4.58
N ILE A 91 2.56 -10.89 5.25
CA ILE A 91 3.32 -11.87 6.05
C ILE A 91 2.45 -12.50 7.14
N LYS A 92 1.58 -11.70 7.79
CA LYS A 92 0.61 -12.23 8.77
C LYS A 92 -0.35 -13.21 8.11
N SER A 93 -0.88 -12.87 6.92
CA SER A 93 -1.78 -13.73 6.15
C SER A 93 -1.12 -15.05 5.76
N ASP A 94 0.05 -14.99 5.13
CA ASP A 94 0.82 -16.15 4.68
C ASP A 94 1.21 -17.09 5.83
N ARG A 95 1.46 -16.52 7.01
CA ARG A 95 1.73 -17.30 8.22
C ARG A 95 0.48 -17.99 8.77
N ARG A 96 -0.70 -17.37 8.64
CA ARG A 96 -1.99 -17.97 9.04
C ARG A 96 -2.36 -19.13 8.11
N THR A 97 -2.11 -18.98 6.82
CA THR A 97 -2.40 -19.99 5.78
C THR A 97 -1.33 -21.07 5.67
N ARG A 98 -0.32 -21.09 6.57
CA ARG A 98 0.82 -22.02 6.59
C ARG A 98 1.67 -22.03 5.30
N ARG A 99 1.57 -20.99 4.47
CA ARG A 99 2.44 -20.80 3.29
C ARG A 99 3.85 -20.38 3.68
N LEU A 100 4.00 -19.77 4.85
CA LEU A 100 5.29 -19.57 5.49
C LEU A 100 5.47 -20.60 6.60
N ASP A 101 6.53 -21.41 6.50
CA ASP A 101 6.92 -22.30 7.58
C ASP A 101 7.02 -21.52 8.88
N LYS A 102 6.40 -22.06 9.94
CA LYS A 102 6.54 -21.55 11.30
C LYS A 102 7.98 -21.83 11.77
N ASN A 103 8.95 -21.14 11.19
CA ASN A 103 10.31 -21.08 11.69
C ASN A 103 10.24 -20.53 13.12
N GLN A 104 10.35 -21.45 14.09
CA GLN A 104 10.34 -21.12 15.51
C GLN A 104 11.40 -20.05 15.77
N GLY A 105 10.98 -18.93 16.37
CA GLY A 105 11.86 -17.79 16.70
C GLY A 105 11.82 -16.59 15.74
N LYS A 106 11.30 -16.69 14.51
CA LYS A 106 11.19 -15.50 13.62
C LYS A 106 9.84 -14.80 13.77
N ARG A 107 9.85 -13.61 14.38
CA ARG A 107 8.69 -12.69 14.41
C ARG A 107 8.47 -12.07 13.02
N ASN A 108 7.22 -11.71 12.70
CA ASN A 108 6.86 -11.15 11.39
C ASN A 108 7.71 -9.91 11.03
N ALA A 109 7.96 -9.04 11.99
CA ALA A 109 8.85 -7.89 11.81
C ALA A 109 10.28 -8.28 11.39
N SER A 110 10.81 -9.40 11.90
CA SER A 110 12.14 -9.90 11.49
C SER A 110 12.14 -10.43 10.06
N ILE A 111 11.03 -11.00 9.59
CA ILE A 111 10.84 -11.47 8.21
C ILE A 111 10.76 -10.26 7.28
N ALA A 112 9.94 -9.26 7.60
CA ALA A 112 9.83 -8.02 6.83
C ALA A 112 11.17 -7.26 6.74
N ILE A 113 11.93 -7.18 7.84
CA ILE A 113 13.28 -6.60 7.83
C ILE A 113 14.20 -7.40 6.90
N LYS A 114 14.14 -8.73 6.94
CA LYS A 114 14.98 -9.59 6.11
C LYS A 114 14.66 -9.38 4.62
N ILE A 115 13.38 -9.38 4.24
CA ILE A 115 12.99 -9.18 2.84
C ILE A 115 13.42 -7.81 2.35
N HIS A 116 13.16 -6.75 3.11
CA HIS A 116 13.62 -5.40 2.74
C HIS A 116 15.17 -5.34 2.64
N GLN A 117 15.88 -5.96 3.58
CA GLN A 117 17.35 -6.04 3.54
C GLN A 117 17.86 -6.72 2.26
N GLU A 118 17.25 -7.84 1.87
CA GLU A 118 17.60 -8.59 0.67
C GLU A 118 17.22 -7.80 -0.60
N SER A 119 16.11 -7.05 -0.61
CA SER A 119 15.62 -6.32 -1.80
C SER A 119 16.55 -5.19 -2.23
N ILE A 120 17.18 -4.49 -1.29
CA ILE A 120 18.06 -3.35 -1.57
C ILE A 120 19.52 -3.57 -1.18
N SER A 121 19.88 -4.82 -0.84
CA SER A 121 21.25 -5.21 -0.45
C SER A 121 21.88 -4.31 0.63
N ALA A 122 21.07 -3.80 1.56
CA ALA A 122 21.53 -2.84 2.57
C ALA A 122 21.84 -3.52 3.91
N GLN A 123 22.59 -2.84 4.79
CA GLN A 123 22.80 -3.31 6.15
C GLN A 123 21.50 -3.29 6.96
N ARG A 124 21.32 -4.30 7.83
CA ARG A 124 20.14 -4.42 8.72
C ARG A 124 19.95 -3.18 9.62
N SER A 125 21.04 -2.55 10.05
CA SER A 125 21.04 -1.28 10.81
C SER A 125 20.38 -0.15 10.02
N ALA A 126 20.76 0.01 8.75
CA ALA A 126 20.19 1.00 7.84
C ALA A 126 18.69 0.74 7.64
N ILE A 127 18.28 -0.51 7.38
CA ILE A 127 16.85 -0.86 7.26
C ILE A 127 16.06 -0.47 8.52
N LYS A 128 16.59 -0.78 9.71
CA LYS A 128 15.94 -0.40 10.97
C LYS A 128 15.83 1.12 11.11
N TRP A 129 16.88 1.86 10.76
CA TRP A 129 16.89 3.32 10.79
C TRP A 129 15.85 3.91 9.83
N ARG A 130 15.80 3.43 8.58
CA ARG A 130 14.80 3.82 7.57
C ARG A 130 13.37 3.61 8.07
N ARG A 131 13.07 2.42 8.62
CA ARG A 131 11.75 2.13 9.21
C ARG A 131 11.41 3.07 10.36
N ARG A 132 12.37 3.45 11.20
CA ARG A 132 12.14 4.41 12.30
C ARG A 132 11.82 5.81 11.77
N ILE A 133 12.56 6.28 10.77
CA ILE A 133 12.32 7.60 10.16
C ILE A 133 10.97 7.64 9.47
N ALA A 134 10.66 6.62 8.67
CA ALA A 134 9.38 6.46 8.00
C ALA A 134 8.21 6.58 9.00
N ARG A 135 8.28 5.84 10.11
CA ARG A 135 7.29 5.90 11.18
C ARG A 135 7.20 7.25 11.85
N ARG A 136 8.33 7.90 12.14
CA ARG A 136 8.34 9.24 12.74
C ARG A 136 7.65 10.26 11.84
N TRP A 137 7.95 10.26 10.54
CA TRP A 137 7.27 11.15 9.59
C TRP A 137 5.78 10.87 9.49
N THR A 138 5.40 9.60 9.44
CA THR A 138 3.99 9.21 9.41
C THR A 138 3.27 9.65 10.68
N LEU A 139 3.87 9.51 11.85
CA LEU A 139 3.28 9.97 13.12
C LEU A 139 3.14 11.49 13.16
N LEU A 140 4.17 12.24 12.77
CA LEU A 140 4.15 13.71 12.78
C LEU A 140 3.09 14.30 11.84
N THR A 141 2.82 13.60 10.74
CA THR A 141 1.88 14.05 9.71
C THR A 141 0.52 13.38 9.85
N ASN A 142 0.35 12.49 10.82
CA ASN A 142 -0.79 11.55 10.89
C ASN A 142 -1.05 10.83 9.55
N GLY A 143 0.02 10.53 8.80
CA GLY A 143 -0.03 9.96 7.45
C GLY A 143 -0.57 10.89 6.36
N SER A 144 -0.89 12.15 6.66
CA SER A 144 -1.43 13.11 5.71
C SER A 144 -0.34 13.67 4.77
N PRO A 145 -0.47 13.49 3.45
CA PRO A 145 0.44 14.09 2.47
C PRO A 145 0.46 15.62 2.56
N PHE A 146 -0.71 16.24 2.77
CA PHE A 146 -0.82 17.69 2.88
C PHE A 146 -0.05 18.24 4.08
N LEU A 147 -0.13 17.56 5.24
CA LEU A 147 0.64 17.96 6.41
C LEU A 147 2.15 17.77 6.21
N ALA A 148 2.55 16.72 5.49
CA ALA A 148 3.96 16.50 5.15
C ALA A 148 4.54 17.64 4.31
N ILE A 149 3.77 18.14 3.34
CA ILE A 149 4.15 19.27 2.49
C ILE A 149 4.12 20.58 3.28
N ALA A 150 3.04 20.85 4.03
CA ALA A 150 2.89 22.08 4.81
C ALA A 150 3.99 22.26 5.87
N LEU A 151 4.39 21.17 6.55
CA LEU A 151 5.53 21.17 7.47
C LEU A 151 6.88 21.39 6.76
N SER A 152 6.96 21.14 5.46
CA SER A 152 8.16 21.44 4.67
C SER A 152 8.30 22.92 4.41
N HIS A 153 7.21 23.56 4.01
CA HIS A 153 7.19 25.01 3.83
C HIS A 153 7.59 25.76 5.12
N ARG A 154 6.98 25.42 6.27
CA ARG A 154 7.37 26.04 7.56
C ARG A 154 8.79 25.69 8.02
N ALA A 155 9.29 24.49 7.72
CA ALA A 155 10.65 24.12 8.10
C ALA A 155 11.70 24.84 7.24
N GLU A 156 11.43 25.02 5.95
CA GLU A 156 12.32 25.71 5.02
C GLU A 156 12.41 27.21 5.31
N THR A 157 11.28 27.85 5.67
CA THR A 157 11.31 29.26 6.09
C THR A 157 12.15 29.49 7.36
N LEU A 158 12.13 28.54 8.31
CA LEU A 158 12.97 28.60 9.52
C LEU A 158 14.46 28.37 9.25
N ILE A 159 14.80 27.55 8.25
CA ILE A 159 16.20 27.31 7.87
C ILE A 159 16.75 28.52 7.11
N ASN A 160 15.97 29.08 6.18
CA ASN A 160 16.39 30.24 5.39
C ASN A 160 16.53 31.50 6.25
N THR A 161 15.68 31.70 7.25
CA THR A 161 15.78 32.83 8.19
C THR A 161 17.00 32.77 9.11
N LYS A 162 17.52 31.57 9.40
CA LYS A 162 18.77 31.40 10.18
C LYS A 162 20.04 31.55 9.35
N ALA A 163 19.95 31.46 8.03
CA ALA A 163 21.11 31.60 7.14
C ALA A 163 21.44 33.07 6.83
N THR A 164 20.56 34.01 7.18
CA THR A 164 20.70 35.45 6.90
C THR A 164 20.93 36.32 8.14
N SER A 165 21.15 35.74 9.33
CA SER A 165 21.60 36.47 10.52
C SER A 165 23.01 36.08 10.91
#